data_AF-A0ABD3AZW0-F1
#
_entry.id   AF-A0ABD3AZW0-F1
#
_cell.length_a   1.000
_cell.length_b   1.000
_cell.length_c   1.000
_cell.angle_alpha   90.00
_cell.angle_beta   90.00
_cell.angle_gamma   90.00
#
_symmetry.space_group_name_H-M   'P 1'
#
loop_
_entity.id
_entity.type
_entity.pdbx_description
1 polymer ?
#
loop_
_entity_poly.entity_id
_entity_poly.type
_entity_poly.pdbx_seq_one_letter_code
_entity_poly.pdbx_strand_id
1 'polypeptide(L)'
;MICNLNWPEIKEHLINKEEVQNRPDLIVRFFHAKLEELKLELFKKKIVGEVAAYTYVIEFQKRGLLHAHFLLILKPQFKIFRSDEYDKIVSAEILDKNTSSFI
;
A
#
# COMPACT_ATOMS: atom_id res chain seq x y z
N MET A 1 -1.50 -3.11 2.02
CA MET A 1 -0.65 -2.53 0.95
C MET A 1 0.17 -3.65 0.32
N ILE A 2 0.03 -3.85 -1.00
CA ILE A 2 0.77 -4.88 -1.76
C ILE A 2 1.85 -4.19 -2.59
N CYS A 3 3.04 -4.77 -2.67
CA CYS A 3 4.11 -4.25 -3.53
C CYS A 3 3.81 -4.49 -5.02
N ASN A 4 3.82 -3.44 -5.86
CA ASN A 4 3.73 -3.59 -7.31
C ASN A 4 5.16 -3.60 -7.92
N LEU A 5 5.50 -4.67 -8.66
CA LEU A 5 6.81 -4.81 -9.29
C LEU A 5 6.96 -3.99 -10.58
N ASN A 6 5.84 -3.52 -11.14
CA ASN A 6 5.84 -2.74 -12.38
C ASN A 6 6.09 -1.24 -12.18
N TRP A 7 6.29 -0.79 -10.94
CA TRP A 7 6.54 0.61 -10.65
C TRP A 7 7.79 1.14 -11.37
N PRO A 8 7.70 2.28 -12.07
CA PRO A 8 8.80 2.83 -12.87
C PRO A 8 10.04 3.10 -12.02
N GLU A 9 9.85 3.53 -10.77
CA GLU A 9 10.94 3.79 -9.83
C GLU A 9 11.74 2.53 -9.49
N ILE A 10 11.12 1.35 -9.48
CA ILE A 10 11.83 0.08 -9.32
C ILE A 10 12.63 -0.22 -10.59
N LYS A 11 12.00 -0.07 -11.77
CA LYS A 11 12.62 -0.38 -13.07
C LYS A 11 13.84 0.50 -13.38
N GLU A 12 13.79 1.78 -13.01
CA GLU A 12 14.91 2.72 -13.18
C GLU A 12 16.16 2.33 -12.38
N HIS A 13 15.99 1.61 -11.27
CA HIS A 13 17.08 1.20 -10.39
C HIS A 13 17.56 -0.24 -10.67
N LEU A 14 16.99 -0.93 -11.67
CA LEU A 14 17.49 -2.22 -12.14
C LEU A 14 18.69 -2.01 -13.06
N ILE A 15 19.75 -2.78 -12.84
CA ILE A 15 20.96 -2.73 -13.66
C ILE A 15 20.89 -3.88 -14.67
N ASN A 16 21.30 -3.66 -15.93
CA ASN A 16 21.56 -4.72 -16.92
C ASN A 16 20.50 -5.82 -17.08
N LYS A 17 19.25 -5.47 -17.43
CA LYS A 17 18.15 -6.45 -17.67
C LYS A 17 17.88 -7.40 -16.50
N GLU A 18 18.30 -7.06 -15.27
CA GLU A 18 17.95 -7.83 -14.07
C GLU A 18 16.43 -7.93 -13.93
N GLU A 19 15.96 -9.12 -13.58
CA GLU A 19 14.57 -9.30 -13.20
C GLU A 19 14.36 -8.77 -11.79
N VAL A 20 13.24 -8.05 -11.56
CA VAL A 20 12.91 -7.44 -10.26
C VAL A 20 12.95 -8.48 -9.13
N GLN A 21 12.51 -9.72 -9.39
CA GLN A 21 12.54 -10.82 -8.42
C GLN A 21 13.94 -11.15 -7.88
N ASN A 22 15.00 -10.81 -8.61
CA ASN A 22 16.38 -11.07 -8.21
C ASN A 22 16.97 -9.94 -7.34
N ARG A 23 16.22 -8.86 -7.10
CA ARG A 23 16.63 -7.70 -6.29
C ARG A 23 15.70 -7.47 -5.11
N PRO A 24 15.62 -8.43 -4.17
CA PRO A 24 14.76 -8.30 -2.99
C PRO A 24 15.13 -7.10 -2.12
N ASP A 25 16.39 -6.65 -2.14
CA ASP A 25 16.86 -5.44 -1.47
C ASP A 25 16.13 -4.19 -1.97
N LEU A 26 15.94 -4.04 -3.28
CA LEU A 26 15.22 -2.92 -3.88
C LEU A 26 13.74 -2.98 -3.55
N ILE A 27 13.12 -4.15 -3.67
CA ILE A 27 11.71 -4.37 -3.35
C ILE A 27 11.43 -3.98 -1.88
N VAL A 28 12.25 -4.46 -0.95
CA VAL A 28 12.09 -4.17 0.49
C VAL A 28 12.23 -2.68 0.77
N ARG A 29 13.22 -2.01 0.19
CA ARG A 29 13.44 -0.56 0.38
C ARG A 29 12.27 0.26 -0.17
N PHE A 30 11.81 -0.07 -1.38
CA PHE A 30 10.71 0.64 -2.00
C PHE A 30 9.39 0.43 -1.25
N PHE A 31 9.11 -0.83 -0.87
CA PHE A 31 7.96 -1.15 -0.04
C PHE A 31 7.99 -0.40 1.28
N HIS A 32 9.14 -0.34 1.96
CA HIS A 32 9.28 0.43 3.19
C HIS A 32 9.00 1.92 2.98
N ALA A 33 9.53 2.53 1.90
CA ALA A 33 9.24 3.93 1.58
C ALA A 33 7.74 4.19 1.39
N LYS A 34 7.05 3.31 0.64
CA LYS A 34 5.59 3.38 0.46
C LYS A 34 4.81 3.12 1.74
N LEU A 35 5.32 2.27 2.63
CA LEU A 35 4.72 2.01 3.92
C LEU A 35 4.77 3.26 4.81
N GLU A 36 5.89 3.96 4.83
CA GLU A 36 6.05 5.20 5.59
C GLU A 36 5.19 6.33 5.00
N GLU A 37 5.09 6.43 3.68
CA GLU A 37 4.14 7.33 3.01
C GLU A 37 2.69 7.05 3.46
N LEU A 38 2.26 5.79 3.42
CA LEU A 38 0.94 5.38 3.87
C LEU A 38 0.69 5.73 5.35
N LYS A 39 1.68 5.53 6.23
CA LYS A 39 1.56 5.92 7.65
C LYS A 39 1.38 7.43 7.82
N LEU A 40 2.05 8.25 7.01
CA LEU A 40 1.88 9.71 7.04
C LEU A 40 0.44 10.09 6.63
N GLU A 41 -0.09 9.49 5.57
CA GLU A 41 -1.47 9.72 5.15
C GLU A 41 -2.46 9.31 6.24
N LEU A 42 -2.31 8.10 6.80
CA LEU A 42 -3.24 7.55 7.79
C LEU A 42 -3.21 8.31 9.12
N PHE A 43 -2.02 8.66 9.63
CA PHE A 43 -1.88 9.17 11.00
C PHE A 43 -1.68 10.67 11.09
N LYS A 44 -0.96 11.30 10.14
CA LYS A 44 -0.75 12.76 10.14
C LYS A 44 -1.85 13.48 9.38
N LYS A 45 -2.13 13.05 8.15
CA LYS A 45 -3.19 13.66 7.33
C LYS A 45 -4.59 13.17 7.71
N LYS A 46 -4.67 12.06 8.46
CA LYS A 46 -5.93 11.53 9.02
C LYS A 46 -6.98 11.28 7.94
N ILE A 47 -6.57 10.70 6.81
CA ILE A 47 -7.44 10.50 5.63
C ILE A 47 -8.68 9.62 5.93
N VAL A 48 -8.60 8.77 6.97
CA VAL A 48 -9.69 7.92 7.46
C VAL A 48 -10.27 8.40 8.80
N GLY A 49 -9.90 9.60 9.25
CA GLY A 49 -10.20 10.12 10.58
C GLY A 49 -9.10 9.83 11.61
N GLU A 50 -9.36 10.19 12.87
CA GLU A 50 -8.36 10.04 13.94
C GLU A 50 -8.31 8.62 14.50
N VAL A 51 -7.13 8.02 14.40
CA VAL A 51 -6.84 6.66 14.90
C VAL A 51 -6.57 6.71 16.41
N ALA A 52 -7.28 5.90 17.18
CA ALA A 52 -7.07 5.69 18.61
C ALA A 52 -5.96 4.67 18.90
N ALA A 53 -5.93 3.59 18.12
CA ALA A 53 -4.91 2.54 18.21
C ALA A 53 -4.76 1.85 16.85
N TYR A 54 -3.61 1.24 16.59
CA TYR A 54 -3.39 0.44 15.39
C TYR A 54 -2.41 -0.71 15.64
N THR A 55 -2.51 -1.73 14.81
CA THR A 55 -1.47 -2.76 14.67
C THR A 55 -1.30 -3.06 13.19
N TYR A 56 -0.11 -3.50 12.79
CA TYR A 56 0.12 -3.97 11.45
C TYR A 56 1.15 -5.09 11.42
N VAL A 57 1.01 -5.96 10.44
CA VAL A 57 1.96 -7.03 10.15
C VAL A 57 2.43 -6.92 8.71
N ILE A 58 3.69 -7.28 8.48
CA ILE A 58 4.26 -7.36 7.14
C ILE A 58 4.55 -8.82 6.87
N GLU A 59 3.99 -9.33 5.78
CA GLU A 59 4.13 -10.71 5.35
C GLU A 59 4.86 -10.77 4.01
N PHE A 60 5.77 -11.73 3.91
CA PHE A 60 6.38 -12.10 2.63
C PHE A 60 5.48 -13.11 1.94
N GLN A 61 4.81 -12.68 0.87
CA GLN A 61 4.04 -13.57 0.02
C GLN A 61 4.97 -14.39 -0.89
N LYS A 62 4.46 -15.52 -1.38
CA LYS A 62 5.16 -16.32 -2.40
C LYS A 62 5.53 -15.42 -3.58
N ARG A 63 6.76 -15.55 -4.08
CA ARG A 63 7.41 -14.69 -5.10
C ARG A 63 8.02 -13.38 -4.58
N GLY A 64 8.21 -13.25 -3.27
CA GLY A 64 8.99 -12.13 -2.69
C GLY A 64 8.23 -10.82 -2.57
N LEU A 65 6.91 -10.83 -2.79
CA LEU A 65 6.07 -9.66 -2.64
C LEU A 65 5.78 -9.41 -1.17
N LEU A 66 6.07 -8.20 -0.71
CA LEU A 66 5.69 -7.75 0.61
C LEU A 66 4.22 -7.32 0.61
N HIS A 67 3.49 -7.77 1.63
CA HIS A 67 2.13 -7.34 1.91
C HIS A 67 2.04 -6.85 3.35
N ALA A 68 1.57 -5.62 3.54
CA ALA A 68 1.21 -5.12 4.87
C ALA A 68 -0.29 -5.21 5.12
N HIS A 69 -0.66 -5.84 6.23
CA HIS A 69 -2.01 -5.82 6.79
C HIS A 69 -2.06 -4.82 7.94
N PHE A 70 -2.97 -3.84 7.86
CA PHE A 70 -3.20 -2.85 8.92
C PHE A 70 -4.57 -3.08 9.55
N LEU A 71 -4.61 -3.02 10.88
CA LEU A 71 -5.84 -2.89 11.65
C LEU A 71 -5.83 -1.52 12.32
N LEU A 72 -6.82 -0.69 11.98
CA LEU A 72 -7.00 0.65 12.52
C LEU A 72 -8.22 0.68 13.43
N ILE A 73 -8.05 1.19 14.65
CA ILE A 73 -9.14 1.43 15.59
C ILE A 73 -9.34 2.94 15.65
N LEU A 74 -10.44 3.43 15.07
CA LEU A 74 -10.76 4.86 15.04
C LEU A 74 -11.34 5.34 16.39
N LYS A 75 -11.10 6.61 16.73
CA LYS A 75 -11.76 7.25 17.87
C LYS A 75 -13.29 7.30 17.65
N PRO A 76 -14.11 7.31 18.73
CA PRO A 76 -15.57 7.21 18.62
C PRO A 76 -16.21 8.19 17.64
N GLN A 77 -15.73 9.44 17.59
CA GLN A 77 -16.27 10.48 16.72
C GLN A 77 -15.95 10.32 15.23
N PHE A 78 -15.02 9.43 14.88
CA PHE A 78 -14.63 9.12 13.51
C PHE A 78 -15.08 7.70 13.09
N LYS A 79 -15.83 6.99 13.93
CA LYS A 79 -16.36 5.68 13.57
C LYS A 79 -17.38 5.82 12.46
N ILE A 80 -17.26 4.93 11.47
CA ILE A 80 -18.13 4.86 10.31
C ILE A 80 -19.20 3.81 10.61
N PHE A 81 -20.48 4.16 10.44
CA PHE A 81 -21.59 3.26 10.78
C PHE A 81 -22.48 2.93 9.59
N ARG A 82 -22.38 3.68 8.48
CA ARG A 82 -23.22 3.49 7.30
C ARG A 82 -22.42 2.99 6.11
N SER A 83 -23.01 2.10 5.33
CA SER A 83 -22.38 1.53 4.13
C SER A 83 -21.93 2.61 3.14
N ASP A 84 -22.75 3.64 2.93
CA ASP A 84 -22.45 4.72 1.97
C ASP A 84 -21.26 5.60 2.40
N GLU A 85 -20.90 5.59 3.68
CA GLU A 85 -19.72 6.28 4.19
C GLU A 85 -18.45 5.42 4.01
N TYR A 86 -18.57 4.09 4.12
CA TYR A 86 -17.47 3.17 3.82
C TYR A 86 -17.03 3.27 2.36
N ASP A 87 -17.98 3.33 1.42
CA ASP A 87 -17.70 3.40 -0.01
C ASP A 87 -16.93 4.68 -0.42
N LYS A 88 -17.03 5.75 0.38
CA LYS A 88 -16.27 7.00 0.16
C LYS A 88 -14.81 6.90 0.59
N ILE A 89 -14.48 5.92 1.43
CA ILE A 89 -13.18 5.81 2.10
C ILE A 89 -12.42 4.59 1.57
N VAL A 90 -13.12 3.52 1.23
CA VAL A 90 -12.56 2.28 0.73
C VAL A 90 -13.18 1.96 -0.62
N SER A 91 -12.35 1.87 -1.64
CA SER A 91 -12.70 1.37 -2.96
C SER A 91 -11.66 0.36 -3.44
N ALA A 92 -12.08 -0.50 -4.37
CA ALA A 92 -11.18 -1.38 -5.10
C ALA A 92 -11.47 -1.20 -6.58
N GLU A 93 -10.45 -0.84 -7.35
CA GLU A 93 -10.57 -0.63 -8.79
C GLU A 93 -9.90 -1.77 -9.55
N ILE A 94 -10.57 -2.26 -10.59
CA ILE A 94 -9.97 -3.15 -11.58
C ILE A 94 -9.43 -2.24 -12.68
N LEU A 95 -8.11 -2.21 -12.81
CA LEU A 95 -7.46 -1.39 -13.84
C LEU A 95 -7.81 -1.92 -15.24
N ASP A 96 -8.25 -1.02 -16.13
CA ASP A 96 -8.46 -1.33 -17.55
C ASP A 96 -7.12 -1.38 -18.29
N LYS A 97 -6.88 -2.44 -19.05
CA LYS A 97 -5.66 -2.66 -19.84
C LYS A 97 -5.43 -1.57 -20.88
N ASN A 98 -6.50 -0.93 -21.38
CA ASN A 98 -6.38 0.07 -22.43
C ASN A 98 -6.13 1.49 -21.89
N THR A 99 -6.31 1.70 -20.59
CA THR A 99 -6.31 3.05 -19.99
C THR A 99 -5.29 3.21 -18.87
N SER A 100 -4.87 2.12 -18.23
CA SER A 100 -3.93 2.17 -17.11
C SER A 100 -2.49 1.88 -17.57
N SER A 101 -1.60 2.86 -17.38
CA SER A 101 -0.15 2.70 -17.60
C SER A 101 0.54 1.82 -16.54
N PHE A 102 -0.20 1.31 -15.56
CA PHE A 102 0.30 0.51 -14.44
C PHE A 102 0.14 -1.01 -14.64
N ILE A 103 -0.56 -1.45 -15.71
CA ILE A 103 -0.66 -2.85 -16.13
C ILE A 103 0.45 -3.17 -17.13
#